data_AF-H8GA45-F1
#
_entry.id   AF-H8GA45-F1
#
_cell.length_a   1.000
_cell.length_b   1.000
_cell.length_c   1.000
_cell.angle_alpha   90.00
_cell.angle_beta   90.00
_cell.angle_gamma   90.00
#
_symmetry.space_group_name_H-M   'P 1'
#
loop_
_entity.id
_entity.type
_entity.pdbx_description
1 polymer ?
#
loop_
_entity_poly.entity_id
_entity_poly.type
_entity_poly.pdbx_seq_one_letter_code
_entity_poly.pdbx_strand_id
1 'polypeptide(L)' 'MIARDRELLARLGQVNASIGEVALALMAAQDGGELPADGLREVGQALHTLADDMVARADEIQSRPAIEEAPC' A
#
# COMPACT_ATOMS: atom_id res chain seq x y z
N MET A 1 6.41 13.24 -12.23
CA MET A 1 5.52 12.29 -11.52
C MET A 1 4.11 12.48 -12.03
N ILE A 2 3.53 11.43 -12.64
CA ILE A 2 2.18 11.53 -13.22
C ILE A 2 1.10 11.53 -12.13
N ALA A 3 -0.15 11.84 -12.48
CA ALA A 3 -1.26 11.91 -11.51
C ALA A 3 -1.41 10.61 -10.69
N ARG A 4 -1.36 9.45 -11.37
CA ARG A 4 -1.47 8.13 -10.73
C ARG A 4 -0.35 7.84 -9.72
N ASP A 5 0.89 8.23 -10.01
CA ASP A 5 2.01 8.04 -9.08
C ASP A 5 1.81 8.90 -7.81
N ARG A 6 1.30 10.13 -7.96
CA ARG A 6 1.00 11.02 -6.83
C ARG A 6 -0.11 10.46 -5.95
N GLU A 7 -1.15 9.91 -6.55
CA GLU A 7 -2.25 9.27 -5.84
C GLU A 7 -1.77 8.04 -5.04
N LEU A 8 -0.95 7.19 -5.66
CA LEU A 8 -0.36 6.03 -5.00
C LEU A 8 0.47 6.45 -3.77
N LEU A 9 1.31 7.48 -3.91
CA LEU A 9 2.10 8.01 -2.80
C LEU A 9 1.26 8.72 -1.74
N ALA A 10 0.18 9.40 -2.12
CA ALA A 10 -0.74 10.00 -1.16
C ALA A 10 -1.45 8.92 -0.32
N ARG A 11 -1.90 7.83 -0.96
CA ARG A 11 -2.49 6.67 -0.26
C ARG A 11 -1.48 6.00 0.67
N LEU A 12 -0.24 5.80 0.22
CA LEU A 12 0.84 5.29 1.07
C LEU A 12 1.12 6.21 2.27
N GLY A 13 1.18 7.52 2.03
CA GLY A 13 1.36 8.52 3.07
C GLY A 13 0.24 8.49 4.10
N GLN A 14 -1.00 8.35 3.66
CA GLN A 14 -2.17 8.23 4.55
C GLN A 14 -2.08 6.99 5.43
N VAL A 15 -1.75 5.83 4.85
CA VAL A 15 -1.55 4.58 5.61
C VAL A 15 -0.41 4.74 6.62
N ASN A 16 0.72 5.30 6.20
CA ASN A 16 1.85 5.53 7.09
C ASN A 16 1.52 6.48 8.25
N ALA A 17 0.68 7.49 8.01
CA ALA A 17 0.23 8.40 9.05
C ALA A 17 -0.71 7.74 10.07
N SER A 18 -1.57 6.80 9.63
CA SER A 18 -2.60 6.19 10.49
C SER A 18 -2.21 4.83 11.08
N ILE A 19 -1.16 4.15 10.59
CA ILE A 19 -0.88 2.75 10.97
C ILE A 19 -0.57 2.59 12.46
N GLY A 20 0.06 3.59 13.08
CA GLY A 20 0.34 3.58 14.53
C GLY A 20 -0.93 3.56 15.37
N GLU A 21 -1.94 4.36 15.00
CA GLU A 21 -3.23 4.40 15.68
C GLU A 21 -3.98 3.06 15.55
N VAL A 22 -3.94 2.46 14.35
CA VAL A 22 -4.52 1.13 14.09
C VAL A 22 -3.84 0.06 14.95
N ALA A 23 -2.52 0.08 15.06
CA ALA A 23 -1.79 -0.87 15.90
C ALA A 23 -2.16 -0.73 17.38
N LEU A 24 -2.29 0.51 17.87
CA LEU A 24 -2.75 0.78 19.25
C LEU A 24 -4.18 0.27 19.47
N ALA A 25 -5.09 0.49 18.51
CA ALA A 25 -6.46 0.00 18.59
C ALA A 25 -6.54 -1.53 18.66
N LEU A 26 -5.75 -2.23 17.84
CA LEU A 26 -5.66 -3.70 17.86
C LEU A 26 -5.10 -4.22 19.19
N MET A 27 -4.11 -3.55 19.77
CA MET A 27 -3.57 -3.90 21.09
C MET A 27 -4.60 -3.66 22.20
N ALA A 28 -5.34 -2.57 22.14
CA ALA A 28 -6.38 -2.25 23.12
C ALA A 28 -7.58 -3.22 23.05
N ALA A 29 -7.82 -3.81 21.89
CA ALA A 29 -8.89 -4.78 21.64
C ALA A 29 -8.47 -6.24 21.86
N GLN A 30 -7.32 -6.49 22.51
CA GLN A 30 -6.90 -7.85 22.85
C GLN A 30 -7.89 -8.53 23.79
N ASP A 31 -8.05 -9.84 23.60
CA ASP A 31 -8.80 -10.72 24.51
C ASP A 31 -7.93 -11.92 24.88
N GLY A 32 -7.77 -12.19 26.17
CA GLY A 32 -6.90 -13.26 26.65
C GLY A 32 -5.40 -13.11 26.30
N GLY A 33 -4.96 -11.92 25.89
CA GLY A 33 -3.60 -11.68 25.39
C GLY A 33 -3.42 -11.98 23.89
N GLU A 34 -4.51 -12.35 23.20
CA GLU A 34 -4.53 -12.55 21.76
C GLU A 34 -5.08 -11.32 21.04
N LEU A 35 -4.54 -11.04 19.85
CA LEU A 35 -5.02 -9.96 18.99
C LEU A 35 -6.33 -10.38 18.29
N PRO A 36 -7.26 -9.44 18.03
CA PRO A 36 -8.51 -9.77 17.36
C PRO A 36 -8.26 -10.22 15.92
N ALA A 37 -8.57 -11.48 15.62
CA ALA A 37 -8.29 -12.10 14.32
C ALA A 37 -8.95 -11.38 13.14
N ASP A 38 -10.19 -10.89 13.32
CA ASP A 38 -10.90 -10.16 12.28
C ASP A 38 -10.28 -8.78 12.02
N GLY A 39 -9.87 -8.07 13.08
CA GLY A 39 -9.16 -6.80 12.94
C GLY A 39 -7.80 -6.97 12.25
N LEU A 40 -7.06 -8.03 12.58
CA LEU A 40 -5.82 -8.37 11.88
C LEU A 40 -6.04 -8.68 10.40
N ARG A 41 -7.10 -9.43 10.08
CA ARG A 41 -7.46 -9.77 8.70
C ARG A 41 -7.82 -8.52 7.90
N GLU A 42 -8.63 -7.64 8.47
CA GLU A 42 -9.05 -6.41 7.80
C GLU A 42 -7.86 -5.50 7.48
N VAL A 43 -7.00 -5.24 8.47
CA VAL A 43 -5.79 -4.44 8.29
C VAL A 43 -4.84 -5.08 7.28
N GLY A 44 -4.62 -6.40 7.39
CA GLY A 44 -3.80 -7.15 6.44
C GLY A 44 -4.31 -7.02 5.00
N GLN A 45 -5.62 -7.15 4.78
CA GLN A 45 -6.22 -7.03 3.45
C GLN A 45 -6.06 -5.62 2.87
N ALA A 46 -6.22 -4.58 3.69
CA ALA A 46 -6.01 -3.20 3.27
C ALA A 46 -4.56 -2.93 2.87
N LEU A 47 -3.60 -3.42 3.66
CA LEU A 47 -2.17 -3.33 3.35
C LEU A 47 -1.81 -4.10 2.08
N HIS A 48 -2.35 -5.30 1.91
CA HIS A 48 -2.13 -6.12 0.71
C HIS A 48 -2.62 -5.40 -0.55
N THR A 49 -3.80 -4.79 -0.49
CA THR A 49 -4.36 -4.03 -1.62
C THR A 49 -3.44 -2.87 -2.03
N LEU A 50 -2.91 -2.11 -1.07
CA LEU A 50 -1.95 -1.04 -1.38
C LEU A 50 -0.64 -1.58 -1.95
N ALA A 51 -0.14 -2.69 -1.41
CA ALA A 51 1.07 -3.33 -1.91
C ALA A 51 0.90 -3.82 -3.36
N ASP A 52 -0.22 -4.47 -3.68
CA ASP A 52 -0.55 -4.93 -5.03
C ASP A 52 -0.60 -3.75 -6.01
N ASP A 53 -1.24 -2.64 -5.63
CA ASP A 53 -1.30 -1.43 -6.47
C ASP A 53 0.10 -0.87 -6.77
N MET A 54 1.01 -0.91 -5.78
CA MET A 54 2.39 -0.45 -5.93
C MET A 54 3.20 -1.37 -6.86
N VAL A 55 3.06 -2.69 -6.69
CA VAL A 55 3.72 -3.69 -7.54
C VAL A 55 3.22 -3.58 -8.97
N ALA A 56 1.90 -3.56 -9.18
CA ALA A 56 1.30 -3.42 -10.50
C ALA A 56 1.80 -2.14 -11.20
N ARG A 57 1.93 -1.03 -10.45
CA ARG A 57 2.46 0.21 -11.01
C ARG A 57 3.94 0.08 -11.42
N ALA A 58 4.75 -0.63 -10.65
CA ALA A 58 6.14 -0.90 -10.99
C ALA A 58 6.26 -1.75 -12.27
N ASP A 59 5.44 -2.80 -12.38
CA ASP A 59 5.41 -3.68 -13.56
C ASP A 59 5.01 -2.91 -14.82
N GLU A 60 4.05 -1.99 -14.73
CA GLU A 60 3.67 -1.09 -15.84
C GLU A 60 4.82 -0.18 -16.29
N ILE A 61 5.65 0.29 -15.34
CA ILE A 61 6.81 1.13 -15.63
C ILE A 61 7.89 0.30 -16.34
N GLN A 62 8.14 -0.91 -15.87
CA GLN A 62 9.14 -1.83 -16.45
C GLN A 62 8.71 -2.36 -17.83
N SER A 63 7.41 -2.59 -18.03
CA SER A 63 6.87 -3.11 -19.28
C SER A 63 6.76 -2.06 -20.40
N ARG A 64 7.09 -0.79 -20.10
CA ARG A 64 7.07 0.27 -21.11
C ARG A 64 8.32 0.14 -21.99
N PRO A 65 8.20 -0.04 -23.31
CA PRO A 65 9.36 -0.10 -24.18
C PRO A 65 10.15 1.21 -24.05
N ALA A 66 11.47 1.10 -23.91
CA ALA A 66 12.36 2.24 -24.12
C ALA A 66 12.08 2.72 -25.54
N ILE A 67 11.62 3.95 -25.69
CA ILE A 67 11.46 4.54 -27.01
C ILE A 67 12.88 4.65 -27.56
N GLU A 68 13.21 3.78 -28.52
CA GLU A 68 14.44 3.86 -29.29
C GLU A 68 14.38 5.18 -30.06
N GLU A 69 15.21 6.14 -29.65
CA GLU A 69 15.43 7.39 -30.38
C GLU A 69 15.88 7.02 -31.80
N ALA A 70 14.98 7.18 -32.77
CA ALA A 70 15.30 6.98 -34.17
C ALA A 70 16.38 8.02 -34.56
N PRO A 71 17.51 7.59 -35.17
CA PRO A 71 18.54 8.53 -35.61
C PRO A 71 17.98 9.40 -36.75
N CYS A 72 18.04 10.73 -36.56
CA CYS A 72 17.87 11.73 -37.62
C CYS A 72 18.88 11.56 -38.75
#